data_AF-A0A933YZU7-F1
#
_entry.id   AF-A0A933YZU7-F1
#
_cell.length_a   1.000
_cell.length_b   1.000
_cell.length_c   1.000
_cell.angle_alpha   90.00
_cell.angle_beta   90.00
_cell.angle_gamma   90.00
#
_symmetry.space_group_name_H-M   'P 1'
#
loop_
_entity.id
_entity.type
_entity.pdbx_description
1 polymer ?
#
loop_
_entity_poly.entity_id
_entity_poly.type
_entity_poly.pdbx_seq_one_letter_code
_entity_poly.pdbx_strand_id
1 'polypeptide(L)'
;MPVTPWNERRPALLAAVLLLAFLLSGCGNPGLERVDVTWETDPPPRWGLYPGYRQEIPNPKGASYRVEVYFKGKAFTGGTVTDTGSALVFTPATGGIEAESTGRDSMTIYATLRGKDGESRRLVALRISRKDDKLAFEFPK
;
A
#
# COMPACT_ATOMS: atom_id res chain seq x y z
N MET A 1 -17.59 58.24 -8.56
CA MET A 1 -16.69 57.30 -9.24
C MET A 1 -17.06 55.87 -8.79
N PRO A 2 -17.04 54.89 -9.70
CA PRO A 2 -17.74 53.58 -9.63
C PRO A 2 -17.00 52.59 -8.71
N VAL A 3 -17.56 51.49 -8.20
CA VAL A 3 -18.03 50.26 -8.89
C VAL A 3 -18.96 49.41 -8.00
N THR A 4 -19.83 48.66 -8.70
CA THR A 4 -20.84 47.67 -8.28
C THR A 4 -20.31 46.39 -7.61
N PRO A 5 -21.20 45.55 -7.04
CA PRO A 5 -20.90 44.50 -6.07
C PRO A 5 -20.65 43.13 -6.73
N TRP A 6 -20.05 42.17 -6.00
CA TRP A 6 -20.22 40.76 -6.34
C TRP A 6 -20.25 39.88 -5.08
N ASN A 7 -21.33 39.12 -5.01
CA ASN A 7 -21.67 38.11 -4.03
C ASN A 7 -21.12 36.78 -4.54
N GLU A 8 -20.21 36.12 -3.82
CA GLU A 8 -19.88 34.73 -4.15
C GLU A 8 -19.53 33.90 -2.90
N ARG A 9 -20.59 33.26 -2.39
CA ARG A 9 -20.67 31.83 -2.07
C ARG A 9 -19.47 31.25 -1.28
N ARG A 10 -19.71 31.03 0.02
CA ARG A 10 -19.05 29.95 0.77
C ARG A 10 -19.30 28.62 0.04
N PRO A 11 -18.34 27.69 0.10
CA PRO A 11 -18.71 26.45 0.75
C PRO A 11 -17.67 26.03 1.80
N ALA A 12 -18.16 25.91 3.03
CA ALA A 12 -17.62 24.98 4.00
C ALA A 12 -17.71 23.57 3.39
N LEU A 13 -16.59 22.86 3.23
CA LEU A 13 -16.52 21.42 2.93
C LEU A 13 -15.03 21.02 2.85
N LEU A 14 -14.36 20.79 3.98
CA LEU A 14 -13.03 20.15 4.01
C LEU A 14 -12.78 19.52 5.39
N ALA A 15 -13.70 18.66 5.83
CA ALA A 15 -13.49 17.83 7.03
C ALA A 15 -14.37 16.56 7.03
N ALA A 16 -14.55 15.91 5.87
CA ALA A 16 -15.42 14.73 5.78
C ALA A 16 -14.88 13.62 4.87
N VAL A 17 -13.57 13.34 4.94
CA VAL A 17 -12.97 12.18 4.23
C VAL A 17 -12.04 11.36 5.15
N LEU A 18 -12.42 11.16 6.42
CA LEU A 18 -11.70 10.24 7.32
C LEU A 18 -12.59 9.23 8.05
N LEU A 19 -13.91 9.19 7.79
CA LEU A 19 -14.83 8.32 8.53
C LEU A 19 -15.56 7.24 7.70
N LEU A 20 -15.24 7.09 6.40
CA LEU A 20 -15.79 6.01 5.57
C LEU A 20 -14.88 4.77 5.47
N ALA A 21 -13.65 4.83 5.99
CA ALA A 21 -12.74 3.68 6.01
C ALA A 21 -13.08 2.64 7.11
N PHE A 22 -14.02 2.94 8.00
CA PHE A 22 -14.40 2.05 9.12
C PHE A 22 -15.60 1.14 8.86
N LEU A 23 -16.15 1.11 7.64
CA LEU A 23 -17.33 0.28 7.31
C LEU A 23 -17.11 -0.75 6.19
N LEU A 24 -15.86 -1.03 5.80
CA LEU A 24 -15.52 -2.19 4.98
C LEU A 24 -14.97 -3.37 5.80
N SER A 25 -15.28 -3.42 7.10
CA SER A 25 -15.21 -4.67 7.85
C SER A 25 -16.41 -5.53 7.46
N GLY A 26 -16.29 -6.42 6.46
CA GLY A 26 -17.33 -7.45 6.33
C GLY A 26 -17.48 -8.22 5.03
N CYS A 27 -16.75 -7.94 3.94
CA CYS A 27 -16.86 -8.80 2.77
C CYS A 27 -15.61 -8.73 1.90
N GLY A 28 -14.79 -9.78 1.95
CA GLY A 28 -13.57 -9.91 1.16
C GLY A 28 -12.43 -10.49 1.99
N ASN A 29 -12.26 -11.82 1.89
CA ASN A 29 -11.13 -12.61 2.39
C ASN A 29 -10.74 -12.44 3.89
N PRO A 30 -11.00 -13.41 4.79
CA PRO A 30 -10.63 -13.33 6.20
C PRO A 30 -9.10 -13.48 6.34
N GLY A 31 -8.39 -12.38 6.19
CA GLY A 31 -6.94 -12.37 6.22
C GLY A 31 -6.44 -10.98 6.50
N LEU A 32 -5.85 -10.34 5.49
CA LEU A 32 -5.11 -9.09 5.64
C LEU A 32 -6.04 -7.88 5.58
N GLU A 33 -5.80 -6.88 6.43
CA GLU A 33 -6.70 -5.73 6.57
C GLU A 33 -6.15 -4.48 5.88
N ARG A 34 -4.82 -4.37 5.80
CA ARG A 34 -4.13 -3.20 5.31
C ARG A 34 -2.68 -3.52 4.96
N VAL A 35 -2.13 -2.79 4.00
CA VAL A 35 -0.69 -2.74 3.74
C VAL A 35 -0.25 -1.30 3.82
N ASP A 36 0.77 -1.01 4.63
CA ASP A 36 1.43 0.29 4.60
C ASP A 36 2.69 0.22 3.75
N VAL A 37 2.83 1.20 2.87
CA VAL A 37 4.03 1.42 2.05
C VAL A 37 4.63 2.74 2.51
N THR A 38 5.90 2.72 2.92
CA THR A 38 6.65 3.92 3.34
C THR A 38 7.87 4.07 2.46
N TRP A 39 8.01 5.21 1.78
CA TRP A 39 9.22 5.50 1.02
C TRP A 39 10.31 5.95 1.99
N GLU A 40 11.49 5.33 1.92
CA GLU A 40 12.64 5.61 2.80
C GLU A 40 13.39 6.89 2.38
N THR A 41 12.68 8.02 2.36
CA THR A 41 13.22 9.39 2.25
C THR A 41 13.13 10.13 3.58
N ASP A 42 13.72 11.32 3.66
CA ASP A 42 13.59 12.20 4.81
C ASP A 42 12.92 13.54 4.41
N PRO A 43 11.68 13.83 4.85
CA PRO A 43 10.81 12.99 5.68
C PRO A 43 10.19 11.82 4.88
N PRO A 44 9.83 10.69 5.54
CA PRO A 44 9.30 9.53 4.84
C PRO A 44 7.78 9.64 4.60
N PRO A 45 7.31 9.74 3.33
CA PRO A 45 5.88 9.64 3.04
C PRO A 45 5.40 8.20 3.24
N ARG A 46 4.16 8.05 3.75
CA ARG A 46 3.51 6.78 4.05
C ARG A 46 2.13 6.72 3.42
N TRP A 47 1.81 5.60 2.78
CA TRP A 47 0.50 5.32 2.18
C TRP A 47 -0.08 4.05 2.76
N GLY A 48 -1.34 4.11 3.20
CA GLY A 48 -2.10 2.95 3.63
C GLY A 48 -3.04 2.45 2.53
N LEU A 49 -2.82 1.20 2.13
CA LEU A 49 -3.62 0.48 1.14
C LEU A 49 -4.61 -0.44 1.86
N TYR A 50 -5.88 -0.34 1.48
CA TYR A 50 -6.96 -1.22 1.94
C TYR A 50 -7.34 -2.19 0.81
N PRO A 51 -8.04 -3.31 1.08
CA PRO A 51 -8.36 -4.28 0.05
C PRO A 51 -9.04 -3.66 -1.17
N GLY A 52 -8.53 -3.98 -2.35
CA GLY A 52 -8.95 -3.40 -3.63
C GLY A 52 -8.37 -2.03 -3.97
N TYR A 53 -7.52 -1.42 -3.12
CA TYR A 53 -6.89 -0.15 -3.42
C TYR A 53 -5.66 -0.33 -4.31
N ARG A 54 -5.43 0.65 -5.18
CA ARG A 54 -4.22 0.79 -5.97
C ARG A 54 -3.70 2.22 -5.85
N GLN A 55 -2.41 2.36 -5.57
CA GLN A 55 -1.73 3.65 -5.45
C GLN A 55 -0.51 3.65 -6.37
N GLU A 56 -0.36 4.71 -7.17
CA GLU A 56 0.86 4.97 -7.91
C GLU A 56 1.68 6.02 -7.17
N ILE A 57 2.98 5.75 -7.00
CA ILE A 57 3.91 6.64 -6.31
C ILE A 57 5.18 6.86 -7.14
N PRO A 58 5.87 8.00 -6.95
CA PRO A 58 7.15 8.27 -7.59
C PRO A 58 8.19 7.21 -7.23
N ASN A 59 9.01 6.83 -8.20
CA ASN A 59 10.06 5.82 -8.12
C ASN A 59 11.32 6.30 -8.86
N PRO A 60 12.06 7.26 -8.27
CA PRO A 60 13.38 7.59 -8.77
C PRO A 60 14.32 6.38 -8.63
N LYS A 61 15.35 6.33 -9.49
CA LYS A 61 16.32 5.23 -9.50
C LYS A 61 16.93 5.01 -8.11
N GLY A 62 16.89 3.78 -7.62
CA GLY A 62 17.42 3.43 -6.30
C GLY A 62 16.44 3.66 -5.16
N ALA A 63 15.17 3.98 -5.43
CA ALA A 63 14.17 4.14 -4.38
C ALA A 63 13.91 2.81 -3.64
N SER A 64 13.68 2.93 -2.33
CA SER A 64 13.38 1.82 -1.43
C SER A 64 12.10 2.10 -0.64
N TYR A 65 11.24 1.09 -0.55
CA TYR A 65 9.94 1.17 0.08
C TYR A 65 9.79 0.08 1.12
N ARG A 66 9.55 0.49 2.35
CA ARG A 66 9.18 -0.42 3.43
C ARG A 66 7.72 -0.81 3.28
N VAL A 67 7.46 -2.10 3.35
CA VAL A 67 6.12 -2.71 3.29
C VAL A 67 5.82 -3.31 4.65
N GLU A 68 4.71 -2.89 5.25
CA GLU A 68 4.19 -3.43 6.51
C GLU A 68 2.80 -4.03 6.25
N VAL A 69 2.63 -5.32 6.51
CA VAL A 69 1.37 -6.04 6.29
C VAL A 69 0.63 -6.18 7.62
N TYR A 70 -0.64 -5.80 7.63
CA TYR A 70 -1.48 -5.77 8.81
C TYR A 70 -2.48 -6.93 8.85
N PHE A 71 -2.56 -7.54 10.02
CA PHE A 71 -3.51 -8.59 10.37
C PHE A 71 -4.06 -8.31 11.77
N LYS A 72 -5.39 -8.32 11.94
CA LYS A 72 -6.04 -8.06 13.25
C LYS A 72 -5.58 -6.76 13.90
N GLY A 73 -5.52 -5.68 13.11
CA GLY A 73 -5.17 -4.34 13.56
C GLY A 73 -3.69 -4.11 13.89
N LYS A 74 -2.79 -5.05 13.59
CA LYS A 74 -1.34 -4.91 13.88
C LYS A 74 -0.48 -5.32 12.69
N ALA A 75 0.65 -4.63 12.50
CA ALA A 75 1.69 -5.07 11.60
C ALA A 75 2.27 -6.39 12.15
N PHE A 76 2.27 -7.45 11.34
CA PHE A 76 2.78 -8.76 11.76
C PHE A 76 3.96 -9.24 10.93
N THR A 77 4.10 -8.75 9.71
CA THR A 77 5.23 -9.06 8.82
C THR A 77 5.48 -7.92 7.85
N GLY A 78 6.64 -7.93 7.20
CA GLY A 78 7.04 -6.87 6.29
C GLY A 78 8.41 -7.09 5.67
N GLY A 79 8.82 -6.13 4.86
CA GLY A 79 10.12 -6.13 4.20
C GLY A 79 10.35 -4.85 3.41
N THR A 80 11.41 -4.84 2.61
CA THR A 80 11.77 -3.70 1.78
C THR A 80 11.75 -4.09 0.32
N VAL A 81 11.08 -3.28 -0.49
CA VAL A 81 11.12 -3.32 -1.95
C VAL A 81 12.12 -2.28 -2.41
N THR A 82 13.14 -2.69 -3.15
CA THR A 82 14.14 -1.78 -3.71
C THR A 82 14.10 -1.86 -5.23
N ASP A 83 14.02 -0.70 -5.86
CA ASP A 83 14.24 -0.60 -7.30
C ASP A 83 15.73 -0.37 -7.61
N THR A 84 16.38 -1.42 -8.13
CA THR A 84 17.79 -1.39 -8.54
C THR A 84 18.03 -0.71 -9.90
N GLY A 85 16.97 -0.26 -10.57
CA GLY A 85 16.95 0.16 -11.96
C GLY A 85 16.82 -1.04 -12.92
N SER A 86 17.49 -2.16 -12.66
CA SER A 86 17.42 -3.36 -13.49
C SER A 86 16.22 -4.25 -13.17
N ALA A 87 15.85 -4.32 -11.90
CA ALA A 87 14.73 -5.12 -11.42
C ALA A 87 14.23 -4.63 -10.05
N LEU A 88 13.00 -5.03 -9.72
CA LEU A 88 12.47 -4.95 -8.37
C LEU A 88 13.01 -6.10 -7.52
N VAL A 89 13.53 -5.78 -6.34
CA VAL A 89 14.03 -6.75 -5.36
C VAL A 89 13.25 -6.59 -4.06
N PHE A 90 12.86 -7.71 -3.46
CA PHE A 90 12.22 -7.72 -2.14
C PHE A 90 13.12 -8.42 -1.13
N THR A 91 13.33 -7.75 -0.01
CA THR A 91 14.09 -8.28 1.14
C THR A 91 13.14 -8.39 2.33
N PRO A 92 12.75 -9.61 2.76
CA PRO A 92 11.89 -9.77 3.93
C PRO A 92 12.63 -9.34 5.20
N ALA A 93 11.95 -8.59 6.07
CA ALA A 93 12.48 -8.22 7.39
C ALA A 93 12.18 -9.30 8.44
N THR A 94 11.08 -10.02 8.27
CA THR A 94 10.59 -11.07 9.17
C THR A 94 10.08 -12.27 8.39
N GLY A 95 9.84 -13.40 9.07
CA GLY A 95 9.26 -14.58 8.44
C GLY A 95 7.80 -14.41 8.03
N GLY A 96 7.30 -15.33 7.20
CA GLY A 96 5.90 -15.37 6.78
C GLY A 96 5.54 -14.32 5.72
N ILE A 97 6.52 -13.78 5.03
CA ILE A 97 6.36 -12.94 3.84
C ILE A 97 7.39 -13.34 2.81
N GLU A 98 6.95 -13.48 1.56
CA GLU A 98 7.82 -13.76 0.43
C GLU A 98 7.36 -13.01 -0.81
N ALA A 99 8.23 -12.92 -1.81
CA ALA A 99 7.91 -12.30 -3.08
C ALA A 99 8.20 -13.23 -4.24
N GLU A 100 7.33 -13.22 -5.22
CA GLU A 100 7.56 -13.82 -6.53
C GLU A 100 7.68 -12.71 -7.56
N SER A 101 8.81 -12.66 -8.25
CA SER A 101 8.97 -11.80 -9.41
C SER A 101 8.18 -12.39 -10.58
N THR A 102 7.37 -11.56 -11.23
CA THR A 102 6.65 -11.90 -12.47
C THR A 102 7.32 -11.26 -13.69
N GLY A 103 8.58 -10.83 -13.53
CA GLY A 103 9.36 -10.08 -14.52
C GLY A 103 10.27 -9.04 -13.85
N ARG A 104 11.04 -8.30 -14.65
CA ARG A 104 11.91 -7.22 -14.13
C ARG A 104 11.12 -6.08 -13.48
N ASP A 105 9.94 -5.81 -14.02
CA ASP A 105 9.11 -4.65 -13.66
C ASP A 105 7.92 -5.02 -12.79
N SER A 106 7.77 -6.28 -12.38
CA SER A 106 6.59 -6.70 -11.64
C SER A 106 6.89 -7.78 -10.61
N MET A 107 6.17 -7.70 -9.50
CA MET A 107 6.35 -8.59 -8.36
C MET A 107 5.02 -8.75 -7.62
N THR A 108 4.81 -9.93 -7.06
CA THR A 108 3.72 -10.21 -6.12
C THR A 108 4.30 -10.59 -4.77
N ILE A 109 3.92 -9.86 -3.73
CA ILE A 109 4.25 -10.16 -2.34
C ILE A 109 3.12 -10.99 -1.74
N TYR A 110 3.49 -12.08 -1.10
CA TYR A 110 2.61 -12.98 -0.39
C TYR A 110 2.92 -12.94 1.09
N ALA A 111 1.87 -13.00 1.92
CA ALA A 111 2.02 -13.20 3.35
C ALA A 111 1.36 -14.52 3.77
N THR A 112 2.03 -15.24 4.66
CA THR A 112 1.55 -16.52 5.19
C THR A 112 1.01 -16.32 6.60
N LEU A 113 -0.29 -16.52 6.75
CA LEU A 113 -0.96 -16.55 8.06
C LEU A 113 -0.96 -17.98 8.59
N ARG A 114 -0.57 -18.15 9.86
CA ARG A 114 -0.65 -19.43 10.57
C ARG A 114 -1.82 -19.42 11.54
N GLY A 115 -2.76 -20.33 11.34
CA GLY A 115 -3.88 -20.58 12.23
C GLY A 115 -3.44 -21.32 13.51
N LYS A 116 -4.32 -21.32 14.52
CA LYS A 116 -4.08 -22.04 15.79
C LYS A 116 -4.09 -23.56 15.61
N ASP A 117 -4.77 -24.03 14.57
CA ASP A 117 -4.96 -25.46 14.28
C ASP A 117 -3.84 -26.03 13.39
N GLY A 118 -2.76 -25.27 13.19
CA GLY A 118 -1.64 -25.64 12.31
C GLY A 118 -1.86 -25.33 10.82
N GLU A 119 -3.07 -24.92 10.42
CA GLU A 119 -3.36 -24.49 9.05
C GLU A 119 -2.52 -23.26 8.67
N SER A 120 -1.90 -23.29 7.49
CA SER A 120 -1.20 -22.13 6.93
C SER A 120 -1.89 -21.65 5.66
N ARG A 121 -2.17 -20.36 5.59
CA ARG A 121 -2.82 -19.72 4.43
C ARG A 121 -1.87 -18.71 3.81
N ARG A 122 -1.53 -18.94 2.56
CA ARG A 122 -0.75 -18.01 1.75
C ARG A 122 -1.70 -17.05 1.04
N LEU A 123 -1.54 -15.76 1.29
CA LEU A 123 -2.40 -14.71 0.77
C LEU A 123 -1.59 -13.71 -0.05
N VAL A 124 -2.15 -13.19 -1.14
CA VAL A 124 -1.53 -12.08 -1.86
C VAL A 124 -1.67 -10.81 -1.02
N ALA A 125 -0.55 -10.28 -0.55
CA ALA A 125 -0.53 -9.05 0.23
C ALA A 125 -0.44 -7.81 -0.67
N LEU A 126 0.37 -7.87 -1.73
CA LEU A 126 0.62 -6.71 -2.58
C LEU A 126 1.05 -7.13 -3.97
N ARG A 127 0.51 -6.50 -5.00
CA ARG A 127 1.04 -6.54 -6.36
C ARG A 127 1.76 -5.24 -6.64
N ILE A 128 2.94 -5.35 -7.23
CA ILE A 128 3.79 -4.22 -7.56
C ILE A 128 4.09 -4.28 -9.04
N SER A 129 3.93 -3.15 -9.72
CA SER A 129 4.36 -2.98 -11.10
C SER A 129 5.06 -1.65 -11.28
N ARG A 130 6.15 -1.66 -12.03
CA ARG A 130 6.94 -0.51 -12.41
C ARG A 130 6.55 -0.09 -13.82
N LYS A 131 6.33 1.21 -13.97
CA LYS A 131 6.13 1.84 -15.26
C LYS A 131 6.77 3.21 -15.22
N ASP A 132 7.72 3.43 -16.14
CA ASP A 132 8.49 4.65 -16.21
C ASP A 132 9.17 4.97 -14.86
N ASP A 133 8.93 6.16 -14.30
CA ASP A 133 9.44 6.63 -13.02
C ASP A 133 8.45 6.41 -11.86
N LYS A 134 7.56 5.41 -11.97
CA LYS A 134 6.53 5.13 -10.96
C LYS A 134 6.44 3.65 -10.60
N LEU A 135 6.02 3.40 -9.37
CA LEU A 135 5.55 2.11 -8.90
C LEU A 135 4.06 2.18 -8.59
N ALA A 136 3.31 1.23 -9.13
CA ALA A 136 1.94 0.95 -8.75
C ALA A 136 1.94 -0.15 -7.70
N PHE A 137 1.38 0.15 -6.53
CA PHE A 137 1.13 -0.78 -5.44
C PHE A 137 -0.38 -1.07 -5.38
N GLU A 138 -0.76 -2.32 -5.56
CA GLU A 138 -2.15 -2.78 -5.53
C GLU A 138 -2.34 -3.82 -4.43
N PHE A 139 -3.25 -3.55 -3.51
CA PHE A 139 -3.71 -4.54 -2.53
C PHE A 139 -4.96 -5.24 -3.09
N PRO A 140 -4.93 -6.55 -3.39
CA PRO A 140 -6.08 -7.24 -3.99
C PRO A 140 -7.34 -7.22 -3.12
N LYS A 141 -8.49 -7.46 -3.76
CA LYS A 141 -9.78 -7.67 -3.09
C LYS A 141 -9.89 -9.07 -2.47
#